data_AF-A0A428KS06-F1
#
_entry.id   AF-A0A428KS06-F1
#
_cell.length_a   1.000
_cell.length_b   1.000
_cell.length_c   1.000
_cell.angle_alpha   90.00
_cell.angle_beta   90.00
_cell.angle_gamma   90.00
#
_symmetry.space_group_name_H-M   'P 1'
#
loop_
_entity.id
_entity.type
_entity.pdbx_description
1 polymer ?
#
loop_
_entity_poly.entity_id
_entity_poly.type
_entity_poly.pdbx_seq_one_letter_code
_entity_poly.pdbx_strand_id
1 'polypeptide(L)'
;MSCLLNFYTELNAYLLTTGLDVPIAEPGCTDAEIEETEKEWGVQFPESYRLFLKWCGKGTMEWMGGQDFTADSLDYSWECAITLLAENNETLASRDFVISQWQGYNFFAIQLGADNPLVTLYVIKSDNPDVRGLNRIEYGRLTDWIIQQIKIMTELRHELGRINADVPAVWGELDRIALLATE
;
A
#
# COMPACT_ATOMS: atom_id res chain seq x y z
N MET A 1 -0.54 23.79 0.34
CA MET A 1 0.02 22.43 0.41
C MET A 1 -1.16 21.52 0.65
N SER A 2 -1.38 20.47 -0.16
CA SER A 2 -2.52 19.57 0.06
C SER A 2 -2.32 18.77 1.34
N CYS A 3 -3.41 18.36 1.99
CA CYS A 3 -3.38 17.62 3.24
C CYS A 3 -2.69 16.25 3.06
N LEU A 4 -2.86 15.62 1.89
CA LEU A 4 -2.12 14.43 1.50
C LEU A 4 -0.61 14.66 1.38
N LEU A 5 -0.18 15.79 0.82
CA LEU A 5 1.26 16.12 0.76
C LEU A 5 1.84 16.33 2.17
N ASN A 6 1.09 16.94 3.09
CA ASN A 6 1.51 17.08 4.50
C ASN A 6 1.66 15.70 5.15
N PHE A 7 0.70 14.79 4.93
CA PHE A 7 0.76 13.41 5.42
C PHE A 7 2.07 12.72 5.01
N TYR A 8 2.41 12.69 3.72
CA TYR A 8 3.64 12.03 3.25
C TYR A 8 4.91 12.73 3.74
N THR A 9 4.90 14.06 3.83
CA THR A 9 6.06 14.84 4.32
C THR A 9 6.36 14.50 5.78
N GLU A 10 5.35 14.53 6.65
CA GLU A 10 5.47 14.23 8.07
C GLU A 10 5.78 12.76 8.31
N LEU A 11 5.14 11.85 7.56
CA LEU A 11 5.41 10.41 7.64
C LEU A 11 6.87 10.11 7.31
N ASN A 12 7.39 10.67 6.22
CA ASN A 12 8.77 10.44 5.80
C ASN A 12 9.76 11.00 6.84
N ALA A 13 9.53 12.21 7.35
CA ALA A 13 10.37 12.79 8.40
C ALA A 13 10.38 11.92 9.67
N TYR A 14 9.21 11.40 10.06
CA TYR A 14 9.09 10.54 11.23
C TYR A 14 9.84 9.20 11.06
N LEU A 15 9.66 8.52 9.93
CA LEU A 15 10.31 7.23 9.68
C LEU A 15 11.84 7.36 9.62
N LEU A 16 12.34 8.45 9.04
CA LEU A 16 13.78 8.76 9.00
C LEU A 16 14.35 9.03 10.40
N THR A 17 13.66 9.82 11.22
CA THR A 17 14.15 10.20 12.56
C THR A 17 14.09 9.05 13.57
N THR A 18 13.16 8.11 13.39
CA THR A 18 13.01 6.93 14.25
C THR A 18 13.85 5.73 13.80
N GLY A 19 14.41 5.76 12.59
CA GLY A 19 15.11 4.62 12.01
C GLY A 19 14.20 3.42 11.74
N LEU A 20 12.89 3.65 11.64
CA LEU A 20 11.92 2.63 11.21
C LEU A 20 12.03 2.36 9.70
N ASP A 21 12.59 3.32 8.96
CA ASP A 21 12.89 3.18 7.54
C ASP A 21 14.08 2.25 7.29
N VAL A 22 13.99 1.44 6.23
CA VAL A 22 15.17 0.88 5.57
C VAL A 22 15.37 1.80 4.37
N PRO A 23 16.49 2.53 4.27
CA PRO A 23 16.64 3.59 3.27
C PRO A 23 16.25 3.04 1.91
N ILE A 24 15.21 3.62 1.32
CA ILE A 24 14.77 3.26 -0.02
C ILE A 24 16.00 3.43 -0.92
N ALA A 25 16.52 2.32 -1.43
CA ALA A 25 17.76 2.33 -2.21
C ALA A 25 17.60 3.14 -3.51
N GLU A 26 16.35 3.35 -3.94
CA GLU A 26 15.99 4.07 -5.15
C GLU A 26 14.97 5.18 -4.85
N PRO A 27 15.09 6.36 -5.50
CA PRO A 27 14.05 7.38 -5.41
C PRO A 27 12.72 6.85 -5.97
N GLY A 28 11.58 7.32 -5.47
CA GLY A 28 10.29 6.95 -6.07
C GLY A 28 10.09 7.48 -7.50
N CYS A 29 8.89 7.26 -8.04
CA CYS A 29 8.53 7.66 -9.39
C CYS A 29 8.50 9.20 -9.55
N THR A 30 8.90 9.66 -10.72
CA THR A 30 8.72 11.04 -11.16
C THR A 30 7.30 11.26 -11.68
N ASP A 31 6.86 12.51 -11.80
CA ASP A 31 5.55 12.81 -12.41
C ASP A 31 5.41 12.26 -13.83
N ALA A 32 6.48 12.31 -14.63
CA ALA A 32 6.47 11.82 -16.01
C ALA A 32 6.28 10.30 -16.08
N GLU A 33 6.94 9.53 -15.19
CA GLU A 33 6.77 8.07 -15.13
C GLU A 33 5.35 7.71 -14.69
N ILE A 34 4.79 8.42 -13.70
CA ILE A 34 3.42 8.19 -13.25
C ILE A 34 2.42 8.49 -14.38
N GLU A 35 2.61 9.60 -15.10
CA GLU A 35 1.76 9.97 -16.25
C GLU A 35 1.87 8.96 -17.40
N GLU A 36 3.04 8.38 -17.63
CA GLU A 36 3.25 7.32 -18.62
C GLU A 36 2.47 6.05 -18.21
N THR A 37 2.60 5.61 -16.96
CA THR A 37 1.84 4.46 -16.43
C THR A 37 0.33 4.69 -16.47
N GLU A 38 -0.15 5.87 -16.06
CA GLU A 38 -1.58 6.23 -16.15
C GLU A 38 -2.11 6.13 -17.58
N LYS A 39 -1.31 6.58 -18.56
CA LYS A 39 -1.64 6.52 -19.97
C LYS A 39 -1.65 5.09 -20.50
N GLU A 40 -0.69 4.25 -20.10
CA GLU A 40 -0.63 2.83 -20.48
C GLU A 40 -1.87 2.07 -20.00
N TRP A 41 -2.27 2.30 -18.75
CA TRP A 41 -3.43 1.67 -18.14
C TRP A 41 -4.77 2.33 -18.50
N GLY A 42 -4.75 3.51 -19.11
CA GLY A 42 -5.95 4.27 -19.46
C GLY A 42 -6.75 4.72 -18.23
N VAL A 43 -6.07 4.97 -17.10
CA VAL A 43 -6.67 5.39 -15.83
C VAL A 43 -6.05 6.69 -15.35
N GLN A 44 -6.71 7.35 -14.39
CA GLN A 44 -6.10 8.43 -13.61
C GLN A 44 -5.91 7.93 -12.19
N PHE A 45 -4.69 8.01 -11.68
CA PHE A 45 -4.41 7.58 -10.33
C PHE A 45 -4.87 8.63 -9.30
N PRO A 46 -5.45 8.18 -8.18
CA PRO A 46 -5.72 9.04 -7.02
C PRO A 46 -4.49 9.83 -6.57
N GLU A 47 -4.67 11.07 -6.11
CA GLU A 47 -3.57 11.93 -5.63
C GLU A 47 -2.71 11.21 -4.58
N SER A 48 -3.32 10.53 -3.61
CA SER A 48 -2.60 9.81 -2.56
C SER A 48 -1.78 8.65 -3.11
N TYR A 49 -2.23 8.00 -4.20
CA TYR A 49 -1.50 6.92 -4.85
C TYR A 49 -0.37 7.45 -5.73
N ARG A 50 -0.57 8.59 -6.41
CA ARG A 50 0.54 9.30 -7.08
C ARG A 50 1.63 9.68 -6.08
N LEU A 51 1.25 10.24 -4.92
CA LEU A 51 2.19 10.59 -3.86
C LEU A 51 2.88 9.37 -3.26
N PHE A 52 2.17 8.25 -3.12
CA PHE A 52 2.76 6.97 -2.73
C PHE A 52 3.82 6.49 -3.73
N LEU A 53 3.52 6.51 -5.03
CA LEU A 53 4.49 6.14 -6.06
C LEU A 53 5.70 7.09 -6.08
N LYS A 54 5.51 8.39 -5.84
CA LYS A 54 6.64 9.33 -5.65
C LYS A 54 7.47 9.03 -4.42
N TRP A 55 6.84 8.54 -3.37
CA TRP A 55 7.49 8.22 -2.11
C TRP A 55 8.31 6.93 -2.22
N CYS A 56 7.76 5.86 -2.83
CA CYS A 56 8.38 4.54 -2.82
C CYS A 56 8.20 3.70 -4.09
N GLY A 57 7.60 4.23 -5.16
CA GLY A 57 7.14 3.47 -6.34
C GLY A 57 8.21 2.83 -7.25
N LYS A 58 9.49 2.93 -6.91
CA LYS A 58 10.59 2.19 -7.56
C LYS A 58 11.34 1.25 -6.62
N GLY A 59 11.16 1.41 -5.31
CA GLY A 59 11.82 0.59 -4.31
C GLY A 59 10.95 -0.61 -3.96
N THR A 60 11.59 -1.76 -3.74
CA THR A 60 10.95 -2.80 -2.92
C THR A 60 10.89 -2.27 -1.50
N MET A 61 9.68 -2.16 -0.95
CA MET A 61 9.52 -1.76 0.44
C MET A 61 9.89 -2.96 1.32
N GLU A 62 11.19 -3.17 1.56
CA GLU A 62 11.69 -4.23 2.44
C GLU A 62 11.07 -4.12 3.84
N TRP A 63 10.69 -2.91 4.25
CA TRP A 63 9.96 -2.68 5.49
C TRP A 63 8.49 -3.09 5.46
N MET A 64 7.88 -3.30 4.30
CA MET A 64 6.56 -3.92 4.13
C MET A 64 6.64 -5.42 3.83
N GLY A 65 7.67 -6.10 4.36
CA GLY A 65 7.82 -7.54 4.23
C GLY A 65 8.20 -8.00 2.82
N GLY A 66 8.80 -7.11 2.01
CA GLY A 66 9.22 -7.41 0.64
C GLY A 66 8.06 -7.46 -0.36
N GLN A 67 6.91 -6.87 -0.01
CA GLN A 67 5.83 -6.66 -0.97
C GLN A 67 6.25 -5.64 -2.02
N ASP A 68 5.90 -5.95 -3.27
CA ASP A 68 6.19 -5.10 -4.43
C ASP A 68 4.98 -4.21 -4.72
N PHE A 69 5.23 -2.90 -4.70
CA PHE A 69 4.27 -1.86 -5.04
C PHE A 69 4.83 -0.93 -6.12
N THR A 70 5.84 -1.40 -6.84
CA THR A 70 6.49 -0.60 -7.87
C THR A 70 5.57 -0.43 -9.08
N ALA A 71 5.71 0.69 -9.78
CA ALA A 71 4.96 0.93 -11.02
C ALA A 71 5.22 -0.20 -12.05
N ASP A 72 6.47 -0.70 -12.09
CA ASP A 72 6.89 -1.78 -12.99
C ASP A 72 6.24 -3.14 -12.67
N SER A 73 5.74 -3.32 -11.44
CA SER A 73 5.09 -4.57 -11.00
C SER A 73 3.58 -4.63 -11.27
N LEU A 74 2.99 -3.53 -11.79
CA LEU A 74 1.53 -3.43 -11.96
C LEU A 74 1.00 -4.44 -12.98
N ASP A 75 1.67 -4.63 -14.11
CA ASP A 75 1.29 -5.62 -15.13
C ASP A 75 1.21 -7.02 -14.53
N TYR A 76 2.28 -7.43 -13.84
CA TYR A 76 2.36 -8.72 -13.19
C TYR A 76 1.27 -8.89 -12.11
N SER A 77 1.08 -7.86 -11.27
CA SER A 77 0.08 -7.89 -10.19
C SER A 77 -1.34 -8.01 -10.75
N TRP A 78 -1.64 -7.26 -11.81
CA TRP A 78 -2.93 -7.30 -12.50
C TRP A 78 -3.19 -8.65 -13.16
N GLU A 79 -2.25 -9.17 -13.94
CA GLU A 79 -2.38 -10.48 -14.60
C GLU A 79 -2.62 -11.61 -13.58
N CYS A 80 -1.87 -11.59 -12.47
CA CYS A 80 -2.05 -12.53 -11.37
C CYS A 80 -3.46 -12.42 -10.78
N ALA A 81 -3.92 -11.22 -10.45
CA ALA A 81 -5.24 -10.98 -9.86
C ALA A 81 -6.38 -11.45 -10.77
N ILE A 82 -6.35 -11.09 -12.06
CA ILE A 82 -7.38 -11.48 -13.03
C ILE A 82 -7.41 -12.99 -13.22
N THR A 83 -6.25 -13.65 -13.30
CA THR A 83 -6.15 -15.11 -13.41
C THR A 83 -6.77 -15.79 -12.19
N LEU A 84 -6.38 -15.36 -10.97
CA LEU A 84 -6.87 -15.92 -9.72
C LEU A 84 -8.38 -15.73 -9.56
N LEU A 85 -8.92 -14.56 -9.91
CA LEU A 85 -10.35 -14.29 -9.88
C LEU A 85 -11.10 -15.21 -10.85
N ALA A 86 -10.62 -15.33 -12.09
CA ALA A 86 -11.24 -16.19 -13.10
C ALA A 86 -11.26 -17.67 -12.68
N GLU A 87 -10.15 -18.18 -12.11
CA GLU A 87 -10.08 -19.55 -11.56
C GLU A 87 -11.11 -19.83 -10.46
N ASN A 88 -11.58 -18.78 -9.78
CA ASN A 88 -12.56 -18.86 -8.70
C ASN A 88 -13.98 -18.44 -9.13
N ASN A 89 -14.21 -18.20 -10.43
CA ASN A 89 -15.47 -17.69 -10.98
C ASN A 89 -15.89 -16.33 -10.40
N GLU A 90 -14.91 -15.51 -10.07
CA GLU A 90 -15.08 -14.17 -9.51
C GLU A 90 -14.57 -13.12 -10.50
N THR A 91 -14.94 -11.86 -10.27
CA THR A 91 -14.47 -10.72 -11.05
C THR A 91 -14.04 -9.56 -10.15
N LEU A 92 -13.13 -8.74 -10.68
CA LEU A 92 -12.71 -7.52 -10.02
C LEU A 92 -13.87 -6.52 -10.05
N ALA A 93 -14.04 -5.75 -8.97
CA ALA A 93 -15.05 -4.69 -8.99
C ALA A 93 -14.70 -3.64 -10.06
N SER A 94 -15.72 -3.03 -10.67
CA SER A 94 -15.56 -2.20 -11.88
C SER A 94 -14.67 -0.96 -11.73
N ARG A 95 -14.40 -0.51 -10.50
CA ARG A 95 -13.55 0.65 -10.20
C ARG A 95 -12.27 0.26 -9.47
N ASP A 96 -12.06 -1.02 -9.21
CA ASP A 96 -10.90 -1.47 -8.47
C ASP A 96 -9.71 -1.56 -9.41
N PHE A 97 -8.57 -1.07 -8.95
CA PHE A 97 -7.29 -1.14 -9.64
C PHE A 97 -6.28 -1.87 -8.77
N VAL A 98 -5.68 -2.94 -9.28
CA VAL A 98 -4.75 -3.78 -8.52
C VAL A 98 -3.42 -3.04 -8.40
N ILE A 99 -2.94 -2.87 -7.16
CA ILE A 99 -1.69 -2.13 -6.87
C ILE A 99 -0.56 -3.01 -6.36
N SER A 100 -0.87 -4.25 -5.94
CA SER A 100 0.14 -5.20 -5.47
C SER A 100 -0.44 -6.60 -5.34
N GLN A 101 0.42 -7.59 -5.53
CA GLN A 101 0.15 -8.97 -5.20
C GLN A 101 0.77 -9.35 -3.85
N TRP A 102 0.06 -10.18 -3.10
CA TRP A 102 0.52 -10.78 -1.85
C TRP A 102 0.54 -12.31 -1.94
N GLN A 103 1.75 -12.88 -1.87
CA GLN A 103 2.04 -14.31 -1.67
C GLN A 103 1.51 -15.27 -2.74
N GLY A 104 1.23 -14.80 -3.95
CA GLY A 104 0.81 -15.66 -5.06
C GLY A 104 -0.69 -15.91 -5.17
N TYR A 105 -1.48 -15.45 -4.20
CA TYR A 105 -2.90 -15.78 -4.14
C TYR A 105 -3.79 -14.65 -3.59
N ASN A 106 -3.24 -13.62 -2.97
CA ASN A 106 -4.00 -12.45 -2.55
C ASN A 106 -3.49 -11.20 -3.28
N PHE A 107 -4.29 -10.14 -3.34
CA PHE A 107 -3.88 -8.90 -3.97
C PHE A 107 -4.61 -7.69 -3.38
N PHE A 108 -3.92 -6.56 -3.33
CA PHE A 108 -4.49 -5.29 -2.92
C PHE A 108 -5.01 -4.54 -4.13
N ALA A 109 -6.18 -3.93 -4.00
CA ALA A 109 -6.74 -3.03 -4.98
C ALA A 109 -7.17 -1.72 -4.34
N ILE A 110 -7.04 -0.62 -5.08
CA ILE A 110 -7.59 0.69 -4.75
C ILE A 110 -8.84 0.96 -5.56
N GLN A 111 -9.84 1.59 -4.95
CA GLN A 111 -11.02 2.04 -5.69
C GLN A 111 -10.77 3.40 -6.35
N LEU A 112 -10.74 3.45 -7.68
CA LEU A 112 -10.49 4.66 -8.44
C LEU A 112 -11.57 5.73 -8.26
N GLY A 113 -11.15 7.00 -8.31
CA GLY A 113 -11.98 8.20 -8.42
C GLY A 113 -12.26 9.00 -7.15
N ALA A 114 -11.64 8.64 -6.02
CA ALA A 114 -11.41 9.55 -4.90
C ALA A 114 -9.91 9.83 -4.79
N ASP A 115 -9.51 11.01 -4.33
CA ASP A 115 -8.10 11.39 -4.20
C ASP A 115 -7.34 10.55 -3.16
N ASN A 116 -8.07 10.07 -2.14
CA ASN A 116 -7.58 9.10 -1.16
C ASN A 116 -8.51 7.87 -1.18
N PRO A 117 -8.19 6.86 -2.03
CA PRO A 117 -9.10 5.79 -2.38
C PRO A 117 -9.20 4.76 -1.26
N LEU A 118 -10.31 4.01 -1.23
CA LEU A 118 -10.42 2.83 -0.38
C LEU A 118 -9.46 1.73 -0.86
N VAL A 119 -8.80 1.05 0.08
CA VAL A 119 -7.97 -0.13 -0.16
C VAL A 119 -8.73 -1.38 0.25
N THR A 120 -8.79 -2.36 -0.65
CA THR A 120 -9.36 -3.68 -0.41
C THR A 120 -8.30 -4.74 -0.65
N LEU A 121 -8.15 -5.67 0.30
CA LEU A 121 -7.43 -6.92 0.08
C LEU A 121 -8.42 -7.97 -0.41
N TYR A 122 -8.16 -8.50 -1.60
CA TYR A 122 -8.84 -9.67 -2.13
C TYR A 122 -8.12 -10.91 -1.63
N VAL A 123 -8.84 -11.75 -0.88
CA VAL A 123 -8.33 -12.97 -0.27
C VAL A 123 -8.91 -14.18 -1.00
N ILE A 124 -8.11 -14.80 -1.87
CA ILE A 124 -8.51 -16.02 -2.61
C ILE A 124 -8.24 -17.27 -1.78
N LYS A 125 -7.13 -17.27 -1.02
CA LYS A 125 -6.78 -18.34 -0.09
C LYS A 125 -6.41 -17.75 1.26
N SER A 126 -6.82 -18.47 2.30
CA SER A 126 -6.52 -18.15 3.69
C SER A 126 -6.04 -19.40 4.40
N ASP A 127 -5.11 -19.22 5.34
CA ASP A 127 -4.69 -20.29 6.26
C ASP A 127 -5.79 -20.64 7.27
N ASN A 128 -6.85 -19.82 7.36
CA ASN A 128 -8.02 -20.13 8.15
C ASN A 128 -8.91 -21.16 7.40
N PRO A 129 -9.05 -22.40 7.91
CA PRO A 129 -9.81 -23.46 7.22
C PRO A 129 -11.31 -23.17 7.10
N ASP A 130 -11.83 -22.22 7.87
CA ASP A 130 -13.23 -21.80 7.83
C ASP A 130 -13.52 -20.76 6.73
N VAL A 131 -12.48 -20.13 6.17
CA VAL A 131 -12.63 -19.16 5.08
C VAL A 131 -12.62 -19.92 3.76
N ARG A 132 -13.75 -19.88 3.05
CA ARG A 132 -13.93 -20.50 1.72
C ARG A 132 -14.33 -19.47 0.70
N GLY A 133 -13.79 -19.59 -0.51
CA GLY A 133 -14.07 -18.68 -1.62
C GLY A 133 -13.40 -17.33 -1.43
N LEU A 134 -13.71 -16.40 -2.35
CA LEU A 134 -13.19 -15.03 -2.30
C LEU A 134 -13.74 -14.29 -1.08
N ASN A 135 -12.84 -13.76 -0.28
CA ASN A 135 -13.16 -12.79 0.77
C ASN A 135 -12.54 -11.42 0.43
N ARG A 136 -13.14 -10.35 0.92
CA ARG A 136 -12.68 -8.97 0.72
C ARG A 136 -12.54 -8.30 2.08
N ILE A 137 -11.37 -7.76 2.35
CA ILE A 137 -11.09 -7.04 3.59
C ILE A 137 -10.81 -5.59 3.25
N GLU A 138 -11.65 -4.69 3.75
CA GLU A 138 -11.46 -3.25 3.59
C GLU A 138 -10.48 -2.73 4.65
N TYR A 139 -9.49 -1.96 4.22
CA TYR A 139 -8.45 -1.36 5.07
C TYR A 139 -8.65 0.15 5.28
N GLY A 140 -9.82 0.69 4.90
CA GLY A 140 -10.05 2.13 4.88
C GLY A 140 -9.38 2.79 3.69
N ARG A 141 -8.97 4.05 3.82
CA ARG A 141 -8.32 4.79 2.72
C ARG A 141 -6.84 4.40 2.59
N LEU A 142 -6.21 4.73 1.47
CA LEU A 142 -4.81 4.39 1.21
C LEU A 142 -3.87 4.86 2.33
N THR A 143 -4.08 6.08 2.84
CA THR A 143 -3.26 6.59 3.96
C THR A 143 -3.49 5.82 5.25
N ASP A 144 -4.73 5.38 5.53
CA ASP A 144 -5.07 4.57 6.70
C ASP A 144 -4.38 3.20 6.59
N TRP A 145 -4.42 2.60 5.40
CA TRP A 145 -3.73 1.35 5.09
C TRP A 145 -2.20 1.49 5.27
N ILE A 146 -1.55 2.53 4.74
CA ILE A 146 -0.10 2.75 4.91
C ILE A 146 0.27 2.78 6.40
N ILE A 147 -0.47 3.55 7.21
CA ILE A 147 -0.24 3.64 8.66
C ILE A 147 -0.38 2.27 9.31
N GLN A 148 -1.41 1.50 8.96
CA GLN A 148 -1.60 0.16 9.48
C GLN A 148 -0.44 -0.78 9.11
N GLN A 149 0.07 -0.72 7.87
CA GLN A 149 1.21 -1.55 7.46
C GLN A 149 2.47 -1.20 8.26
N ILE A 150 2.74 0.09 8.48
CA ILE A 150 3.88 0.52 9.31
C ILE A 150 3.73 0.03 10.76
N LYS A 151 2.52 0.11 11.33
CA LYS A 151 2.25 -0.38 12.69
C LYS A 151 2.52 -1.88 12.82
N ILE A 152 1.96 -2.69 11.90
CA ILE A 152 2.16 -4.15 11.87
C ILE A 152 3.65 -4.49 11.76
N MET A 153 4.37 -3.81 10.86
CA MET A 153 5.78 -4.09 10.62
C MET A 153 6.67 -3.63 11.77
N THR A 154 6.32 -2.53 12.44
CA THR A 154 7.00 -2.06 13.66
C THR A 154 6.85 -3.08 14.78
N GLU A 155 5.63 -3.56 15.03
CA GLU A 155 5.35 -4.57 16.06
C GLU A 155 6.11 -5.86 15.76
N LEU A 156 6.01 -6.39 14.55
CA LEU A 156 6.73 -7.60 14.13
C LEU A 156 8.25 -7.45 14.29
N ARG A 157 8.83 -6.32 13.88
CA ARG A 157 10.28 -6.08 14.02
C ARG A 157 10.69 -5.96 15.48
N HIS A 158 9.84 -5.38 16.33
CA HIS A 158 10.08 -5.29 17.76
C HIS A 158 10.08 -6.68 18.41
N GLU A 159 9.06 -7.50 18.12
CA GLU A 159 8.94 -8.88 18.62
C GLU A 159 10.12 -9.76 18.18
N LEU A 160 10.62 -9.56 16.96
CA LEU A 160 11.80 -10.25 16.42
C LEU A 160 13.13 -9.68 16.94
N GLY A 161 13.12 -8.66 17.80
CA GLY A 161 14.33 -8.01 18.32
C GLY A 161 15.16 -7.28 17.26
N ARG A 162 14.54 -6.93 16.12
CA ARG A 162 15.20 -6.23 15.00
C ARG A 162 15.24 -4.72 15.17
N ILE A 163 14.36 -4.18 16.01
CA ILE A 163 14.35 -2.76 16.40
C ILE A 163 14.16 -2.65 17.91
N ASN A 164 14.71 -1.57 18.49
CA ASN A 164 14.46 -1.19 19.89
C ASN A 164 13.64 0.10 19.91
N ALA A 165 12.32 -0.05 19.77
CA ALA A 165 11.36 1.04 19.71
C ALA A 165 10.28 0.90 20.80
N ASP A 166 9.77 2.02 21.30
CA ASP A 166 8.57 2.08 22.14
C ASP A 166 7.34 2.00 21.23
N VAL A 167 6.82 0.78 21.02
CA VAL A 167 5.72 0.52 20.07
C VAL A 167 4.47 1.36 20.35
N PRO A 168 3.98 1.48 21.61
CA PRO A 168 2.88 2.40 21.93
C PRO A 168 3.14 3.85 21.54
N ALA A 169 4.34 4.38 21.80
CA ALA A 169 4.69 5.75 21.41
C ALA A 169 4.72 5.91 19.88
N VAL A 170 5.24 4.91 19.16
CA VAL A 170 5.23 4.90 17.70
C VAL A 170 3.80 4.92 17.15
N TRP A 171 2.92 4.11 17.71
CA TRP A 171 1.53 4.07 17.27
C TRP A 171 0.81 5.39 17.46
N GLY A 172 1.00 6.05 18.61
CA GLY A 172 0.39 7.35 18.89
C GLY A 172 0.82 8.44 17.90
N GLU A 173 2.09 8.44 17.49
CA GLU A 173 2.59 9.41 16.50
C GLU A 173 2.08 9.10 15.09
N LEU A 174 2.03 7.82 14.70
CA LEU A 174 1.43 7.41 13.43
C LEU A 174 -0.07 7.76 13.35
N ASP A 175 -0.81 7.64 14.45
CA ASP A 175 -2.21 8.07 14.52
C ASP A 175 -2.35 9.59 14.37
N ARG A 176 -1.44 10.38 14.96
CA ARG A 176 -1.38 11.83 14.76
C ARG A 176 -1.14 12.18 13.28
N ILE A 177 -0.19 11.49 12.63
CA ILE A 177 0.13 11.71 11.22
C ILE A 177 -1.07 11.33 10.33
N ALA A 178 -1.77 10.24 10.63
CA ALA A 178 -2.95 9.80 9.88
C ALA A 178 -4.04 10.89 9.78
N LEU A 179 -4.22 11.70 10.83
CA LEU A 179 -5.20 12.79 10.84
C LEU A 179 -4.92 13.86 9.77
N LEU A 180 -3.65 14.04 9.37
CA LEU A 180 -3.27 15.00 8.34
C LEU A 180 -3.85 14.64 6.96
N ALA A 181 -4.23 13.39 6.72
CA ALA A 181 -4.86 12.96 5.48
C ALA A 181 -6.40 13.14 5.47
N THR A 182 -6.97 13.70 6.54
CA THR A 182 -8.42 13.83 6.74
C THR A 182 -8.95 15.25 6.70
N GLU A 183 -8.05 16.22 6.89
CA GLU A 183 -8.32 17.67 6.82
C GLU A 183 -8.27 18.18 5.38
#